data_AF-A0A8T7GE68-F1
#
_entry.id   AF-A0A8T7GE68-F1
#
_cell.length_a   1.000
_cell.length_b   1.000
_cell.length_c   1.000
_cell.angle_alpha   90.00
_cell.angle_beta   90.00
_cell.angle_gamma   90.00
#
_symmetry.space_group_name_H-M   'P 1'
#
loop_
_entity.id
_entity.type
_entity.pdbx_description
1 polymer ?
#
loop_
_entity_poly.entity_id
_entity_poly.type
_entity_poly.pdbx_seq_one_letter_code
_entity_poly.pdbx_strand_id
1 'polypeptide(L)' 'SGRIWGELAQSLKSDTIGDRDLFIACIALSNKQTLITRNKKHFERVSGLQVEGW' A
#
# COMPACT_ATOMS: atom_id res chain seq x y z
N SER A 1 -7.88 10.57 6.71
CA SER A 1 -7.34 9.90 5.50
C SER A 1 -6.01 10.48 5.02
N GLY A 2 -5.78 11.80 5.00
CA GLY A 2 -4.52 12.37 4.45
C GLY A 2 -3.23 12.09 5.22
N ARG A 3 -3.28 11.87 6.54
CA ARG A 3 -2.08 11.60 7.37
C ARG A 3 -1.39 10.28 7.02
N ILE A 4 -2.17 9.22 6.86
CA ILE A 4 -1.68 7.89 6.46
C ILE A 4 -0.96 7.97 5.11
N TRP A 5 -1.52 8.73 4.16
CA TRP A 5 -0.90 8.92 2.85
C TRP A 5 0.46 9.60 2.93
N GLY A 6 0.59 10.66 3.75
CA GLY A 6 1.87 11.36 3.94
C GLY A 6 2.95 10.49 4.60
N GLU A 7 2.57 9.68 5.60
CA GLU A 7 3.47 8.74 6.27
C GLU A 7 3.93 7.63 5.31
N LEU A 8 3.03 7.04 4.52
CA LEU A 8 3.40 6.05 3.51
C LEU A 8 4.26 6.64 2.39
N ALA A 9 3.87 7.79 1.82
CA ALA A 9 4.61 8.45 0.75
C ALA A 9 6.03 8.82 1.18
N GLN A 10 6.22 9.21 2.44
CA GLN A 10 7.55 9.46 3.01
C GLN A 10 8.36 8.18 3.19
N SER A 11 7.72 7.06 3.55
CA SER A 11 8.39 5.76 3.72
C SER A 11 8.78 5.09 2.38
N LEU A 12 8.07 5.40 1.29
CA LEU A 12 8.24 4.79 -0.03
C LEU A 12 9.07 5.66 -1.00
N LYS A 13 9.75 6.69 -0.48
CA LYS A 13 10.43 7.73 -1.27
C LYS A 13 11.56 7.22 -2.18
N SER A 14 12.00 5.97 -2.02
CA SER A 14 13.09 5.36 -2.77
C SER A 14 12.69 4.16 -3.64
N ASP A 15 11.45 3.67 -3.56
CA ASP A 15 11.00 2.52 -4.37
C ASP A 15 9.51 2.69 -4.68
N THR A 16 9.23 3.47 -5.73
CA THR A 16 7.94 4.12 -5.96
C THR A 16 6.88 3.09 -6.36
N ILE A 17 6.05 2.67 -5.39
CA ILE A 17 4.72 2.16 -5.71
C ILE A 17 3.96 3.30 -6.39
N GLY A 18 3.29 3.05 -7.52
CA GLY A 18 2.62 4.11 -8.27
C GLY A 18 1.54 4.81 -7.43
N ASP A 19 1.22 6.08 -7.72
CA ASP A 19 0.26 6.86 -6.93
C ASP A 19 -1.08 6.12 -6.72
N ARG A 20 -1.56 5.42 -7.76
CA ARG A 20 -2.80 4.62 -7.69
C ARG A 20 -2.69 3.44 -6.73
N ASP A 21 -1.58 2.73 -6.78
CA ASP A 21 -1.31 1.60 -5.90
C ASP A 21 -1.15 2.08 -4.45
N LEU A 22 -0.52 3.25 -4.24
CA LEU A 22 -0.45 3.89 -2.94
C LEU A 22 -1.84 4.22 -2.38
N PHE A 23 -2.75 4.72 -3.21
CA PHE A 23 -4.14 4.96 -2.80
C PHE A 23 -4.85 3.67 -2.38
N ILE A 24 -4.71 2.60 -3.16
CA ILE A 24 -5.29 1.29 -2.85
C ILE A 24 -4.74 0.76 -1.52
N ALA A 25 -3.42 0.82 -1.35
CA ALA A 25 -2.75 0.43 -0.11
C ALA A 25 -3.23 1.25 1.10
N CYS A 26 -3.40 2.57 0.95
CA CYS A 26 -3.94 3.42 2.00
C CYS A 26 -5.36 3.02 2.39
N ILE A 27 -6.22 2.69 1.42
CA ILE A 27 -7.60 2.25 1.69
C ILE A 27 -7.57 0.94 2.47
N ALA A 28 -6.81 -0.06 2.01
CA ALA A 28 -6.71 -1.36 2.68
C ALA A 28 -6.16 -1.23 4.11
N LEU A 29 -5.09 -0.45 4.29
CA LEU A 29 -4.51 -0.15 5.61
C LEU A 29 -5.48 0.58 6.54
N SER A 30 -6.15 1.62 6.04
CA SER A 30 -7.10 2.40 6.84
C SER A 30 -8.28 1.56 7.33
N ASN A 31 -8.64 0.52 6.58
CA ASN A 31 -9.72 -0.40 6.93
C ASN A 31 -9.22 -1.70 7.58
N LYS A 32 -7.91 -1.87 7.78
CA LYS A 32 -7.28 -3.10 8.30
C LYS A 32 -7.69 -4.36 7.52
N GLN A 33 -7.76 -4.24 6.19
CA GLN A 33 -8.14 -5.33 5.29
C GLN A 33 -6.93 -5.90 4.55
N THR A 34 -7.03 -7.18 4.20
CA THR A 34 -6.06 -7.88 3.34
C THR A 34 -6.34 -7.54 1.87
N LEU A 35 -5.32 -7.07 1.15
CA LEU A 35 -5.39 -6.76 -0.27
C LEU A 35 -5.15 -8.03 -1.10
N ILE A 36 -6.16 -8.49 -1.83
CA ILE A 36 -6.01 -9.59 -2.79
C ILE A 36 -5.59 -9.02 -4.14
N THR A 37 -4.44 -9.43 -4.67
CA THR A 37 -3.94 -8.93 -5.96
C THR A 37 -3.03 -9.92 -6.68
N ARG A 38 -3.01 -9.85 -8.01
CA ARG A 38 -2.00 -10.55 -8.84
C ARG A 38 -0.64 -9.85 -8.83
N ASN A 39 -0.60 -8.55 -8.51
CA ASN A 39 0.62 -7.74 -8.48
C ASN A 39 1.24 -7.69 -7.07
N LYS A 40 1.31 -8.83 -6.37
CA LYS A 40 1.81 -8.92 -4.98
C LYS A 40 3.10 -8.15 -4.73
N LYS A 41 4.09 -8.33 -5.61
CA LYS A 41 5.43 -7.70 -5.50
C LYS A 41 5.41 -6.18 -5.38
N HIS A 42 4.41 -5.51 -5.97
CA HIS A 42 4.27 -4.06 -5.86
C HIS A 42 3.80 -3.64 -4.47
N PHE A 43 2.86 -4.39 -3.90
CA PHE A 43 2.20 -4.06 -2.64
C PHE A 43 2.92 -4.62 -1.41
N GLU A 44 3.73 -5.67 -1.56
CA GLU A 44 4.58 -6.23 -0.48
C GLU A 44 5.60 -5.22 0.07
N ARG A 45 5.92 -4.17 -0.68
CA ARG A 45 6.81 -3.08 -0.25
C ARG A 45 6.15 -2.14 0.75
N VAL A 46 4.82 -2.19 0.86
CA VAL A 46 4.06 -1.35 1.77
C VAL A 46 4.10 -1.97 3.16
N SER A 47 4.85 -1.34 4.06
CA SER A 47 4.97 -1.81 5.43
C SER A 47 3.60 -1.82 6.13
N GLY A 48 3.25 -2.95 6.75
CA GLY A 48 2.00 -3.16 7.48
C GLY A 48 0.79 -3.53 6.62
N LEU A 49 0.91 -3.55 5.29
CA LEU A 49 -0.18 -3.99 4.42
C LEU A 49 -0.17 -5.53 4.30
N GLN A 50 -1.29 -6.16 4.62
CA GLN A 50 -1.46 -7.59 4.37
C GLN A 50 -1.83 -7.79 2.90
N VAL A 51 -1.06 -8.59 2.18
CA VAL A 51 -1.25 -8.83 0.74
C VAL A 51 -1.32 -10.32 0.46
N GLU A 52 -2.40 -10.74 -0.19
CA GLU A 52 -2.62 -12.11 -0.62
C GLU A 52 -2.75 -12.20 -2.14
N GLY A 53 -2.44 -13.40 -2.65
CA GLY A 53 -2.19 -13.63 -4.07
C GLY A 53 -3.35 -14.43 -4.59
N TRP A 54 -3.85 -14.02 -5.75
CA TRP A 54 -4.95 -14.71 -6.40
C TRP A 54 -4.46 -15.70 -7.44
#